data_AF-A0A497KB23-F1
#
_entry.id   AF-A0A497KB23-F1
#
_cell.length_a   1.000
_cell.length_b   1.000
_cell.length_c   1.000
_cell.angle_alpha   90.00
_cell.angle_beta   90.00
_cell.angle_gamma   90.00
#
_symmetry.space_group_name_H-M   'P 1'
#
loop_
_entity.id
_entity.type
_entity.pdbx_description
1 polymer ?
#
loop_
_entity_poly.entity_id
_entity_poly.type
_entity_poly.pdbx_seq_one_letter_code
_entity_poly.pdbx_strand_id
1 'polypeptide(L)' 'MSKQETRIRIWKTFLTLIAAFLIFAGPTYVVFLVQEIGVPYAYSVTLGVILLILGLVIVFMLVKAGEIE' A
#
# COMPACT_ATOMS: atom_id res chain seq x y z
N MET A 1 10.83 7.43 -26.27
CA MET A 1 11.14 7.28 -24.83
C MET A 1 12.32 6.36 -24.67
N SER A 2 13.26 6.72 -23.81
CA SER A 2 14.38 5.84 -23.47
C SER A 2 13.86 4.64 -22.66
N LYS A 3 14.56 3.49 -22.72
CA LYS A 3 14.20 2.31 -21.91
C LYS A 3 14.12 2.63 -20.40
N GLN A 4 14.90 3.62 -19.95
CA GLN A 4 14.93 4.07 -18.56
C GLN A 4 13.66 4.81 -18.14
N GLU A 5 13.12 5.68 -19.00
CA GLU A 5 11.86 6.40 -18.74
C GLU A 5 10.68 5.43 -18.59
N THR A 6 10.61 4.42 -19.46
CA THR A 6 9.58 3.37 -19.39
C THR A 6 9.69 2.58 -18.09
N ARG A 7 10.91 2.19 -17.68
CA ARG A 7 11.16 1.47 -16.42
C ARG A 7 10.69 2.28 -15.21
N ILE A 8 11.02 3.56 -15.20
CA ILE A 8 10.63 4.49 -14.13
C ILE A 8 9.09 4.59 -14.06
N ARG A 9 8.41 4.71 -15.20
CA ARG A 9 6.95 4.78 -15.26
C ARG A 9 6.28 3.51 -14.73
N ILE A 10 6.74 2.34 -15.17
CA ILE A 10 6.23 1.05 -14.69
C ILE A 10 6.39 0.93 -13.17
N TRP A 11 7.57 1.30 -12.65
CA TRP A 11 7.83 1.26 -11.21
C TRP A 11 6.87 2.15 -10.41
N LYS A 12 6.57 3.35 -10.92
CA LYS A 12 5.61 4.28 -10.30
C LYS A 12 4.19 3.73 -10.30
N THR A 13 3.74 3.19 -11.43
CA THR A 13 2.42 2.54 -11.52
C THR A 13 2.32 1.39 -10.53
N PHE A 14 3.36 0.56 -10.44
CA PHE A 14 3.41 -0.55 -9.50
C PHE A 14 3.34 -0.10 -8.04
N LEU A 15 4.13 0.92 -7.66
CA LEU A 15 4.08 1.50 -6.31
C LEU A 15 2.71 2.10 -5.99
N THR A 16 2.06 2.73 -6.97
CA THR A 16 0.71 3.28 -6.81
C THR A 16 -0.31 2.18 -6.53
N LEU A 17 -0.24 1.07 -7.27
CA LEU A 17 -1.11 -0.09 -7.05
C LEU A 17 -0.88 -0.73 -5.68
N ILE A 18 0.38 -0.86 -5.25
CA ILE A 18 0.72 -1.34 -3.90
C ILE A 18 0.13 -0.41 -2.84
N ALA A 19 0.33 0.91 -2.99
CA ALA A 19 -0.15 1.87 -2.02
C ALA A 19 -1.67 1.82 -1.88
N ALA A 20 -2.39 1.76 -3.01
CA ALA A 20 -3.84 1.58 -3.02
C ALA A 20 -4.25 0.28 -2.32
N PHE A 21 -3.60 -0.85 -2.66
CA PHE A 21 -3.87 -2.12 -2.00
C PHE A 21 -3.67 -2.03 -0.48
N LEU A 22 -2.56 -1.45 -0.01
CA LEU A 22 -2.28 -1.31 1.42
C LEU A 22 -3.30 -0.42 2.14
N ILE A 23 -3.70 0.70 1.54
CA ILE A 23 -4.66 1.65 2.12
C ILE A 23 -6.04 1.02 2.24
N PHE A 24 -6.52 0.36 1.19
CA PHE A 24 -7.90 -0.14 1.16
C PHE A 24 -8.00 -1.55 1.74
N ALA A 25 -7.13 -2.48 1.32
CA ALA A 25 -7.20 -3.87 1.74
C ALA A 25 -6.60 -4.11 3.12
N GLY A 26 -5.59 -3.34 3.53
CA GLY A 26 -4.95 -3.44 4.84
C GLY A 26 -5.94 -3.44 6.01
N PRO A 27 -6.71 -2.36 6.22
CA PRO A 27 -7.64 -2.25 7.33
C PRO A 27 -8.94 -3.06 7.16
N THR A 28 -9.20 -3.63 5.98
CA THR A 28 -10.44 -4.34 5.66
C THR A 28 -10.19 -5.84 5.45
N TYR A 29 -9.77 -6.23 4.24
CA TYR A 29 -9.60 -7.62 3.83
C TYR A 29 -8.47 -8.31 4.58
N VAL A 30 -7.34 -7.65 4.81
CA VAL A 30 -6.22 -8.26 5.54
C VAL A 30 -6.60 -8.49 6.99
N VAL A 31 -7.25 -7.52 7.65
CA VAL A 31 -7.81 -7.71 9.00
C VAL A 31 -8.74 -8.92 9.05
N PHE A 32 -9.65 -9.05 8.08
CA PHE A 32 -10.58 -10.17 7.99
C PHE A 32 -9.86 -11.52 7.82
N LEU A 33 -8.98 -11.64 6.83
CA LEU A 33 -8.25 -12.88 6.55
C LEU A 33 -7.35 -13.32 7.71
N VAL A 34 -6.74 -12.35 8.40
CA VAL A 34 -5.86 -12.62 9.54
C VAL A 34 -6.66 -13.08 10.76
N GLN A 35 -7.88 -12.57 10.95
CA GLN A 35 -8.81 -13.12 11.95
C GLN A 35 -9.28 -14.52 11.60
N GLU A 36 -9.55 -14.80 10.32
CA GLU A 36 -10.01 -16.12 9.87
C GLU A 36 -9.00 -17.24 10.20
N ILE A 37 -7.70 -16.92 10.17
CA ILE A 37 -6.64 -17.86 10.58
C ILE A 37 -6.39 -17.90 12.10
N GLY A 38 -7.26 -17.27 12.89
CA GLY A 38 -7.28 -17.36 14.36
C GLY A 38 -6.46 -16.30 15.10
N VAL A 39 -5.98 -15.24 14.42
CA VAL A 39 -5.27 -14.16 15.10
C VAL A 39 -6.27 -13.28 15.87
N PRO A 40 -5.99 -12.93 17.15
CA PRO A 40 -6.90 -12.11 17.94
C PRO A 40 -7.17 -10.75 17.30
N TYR A 41 -8.42 -10.29 17.41
CA TYR A 41 -8.91 -9.05 16.79
C TYR A 41 -7.97 -7.85 16.96
N ALA A 42 -7.44 -7.63 18.18
CA ALA A 42 -6.54 -6.53 18.47
C ALA A 42 -5.25 -6.55 17.62
N TYR A 43 -4.65 -7.73 17.45
CA TYR A 43 -3.45 -7.90 16.61
C TYR A 43 -3.77 -7.76 15.12
N SER A 44 -4.90 -8.31 14.68
CA SER A 44 -5.36 -8.22 13.29
C SER A 44 -5.61 -6.76 12.89
N VAL A 45 -6.32 -5.99 13.73
CA VAL A 45 -6.55 -4.55 13.51
C VAL A 45 -5.24 -3.76 13.54
N THR A 46 -4.36 -4.05 14.49
CA THR A 46 -3.04 -3.40 14.56
C THR A 46 -2.25 -3.60 13.27
N LEU A 47 -2.23 -4.82 12.72
CA LEU A 47 -1.62 -5.10 11.43
C LEU A 47 -2.29 -4.30 10.30
N GLY A 48 -3.61 -4.24 10.26
CA GLY A 48 -4.34 -3.45 9.26
C GLY A 48 -3.99 -1.95 9.31
N VAL A 49 -3.85 -1.37 10.50
CA VAL A 49 -3.44 0.02 10.70
C VAL A 49 -1.98 0.23 10.25
N ILE A 50 -1.08 -0.71 10.54
CA ILE A 50 0.30 -0.64 10.06
C ILE A 50 0.34 -0.63 8.53
N LEU A 51 -0.44 -1.49 7.87
CA LEU A 51 -0.53 -1.53 6.41
C LEU A 51 -1.09 -0.22 5.84
N LEU A 52 -2.13 0.35 6.47
CA LEU A 52 -2.67 1.66 6.08
C LEU A 52 -1.59 2.75 6.16
N ILE A 53 -0.85 2.83 7.27
CA ILE A 53 0.23 3.81 7.44
C ILE A 53 1.30 3.63 6.37
N LEU A 54 1.72 2.39 6.09
CA LEU A 54 2.70 2.11 5.04
C LEU A 54 2.21 2.55 3.66
N GLY A 55 0.94 2.29 3.33
CA GLY A 55 0.34 2.75 2.09
C GLY A 55 0.34 4.28 1.97
N LEU A 56 -0.05 4.99 3.04
CA LEU A 56 -0.01 6.46 3.10
C LEU A 56 1.42 7.02 2.96
N VAL A 57 2.41 6.37 3.57
CA VAL A 57 3.83 6.75 3.42
C VAL A 57 4.28 6.61 1.97
N ILE A 58 3.89 5.53 1.27
CA ILE A 58 4.22 5.37 -0.15
C ILE A 58 3.56 6.47 -0.99
N VAL A 59 2.27 6.75 -0.77
CA VAL A 59 1.57 7.86 -1.46
C VAL A 59 2.29 9.18 -1.20
N PHE A 60 2.59 9.49 0.06
CA PHE A 60 3.30 10.73 0.42
C PHE A 60 4.65 10.85 -0.30
N MET A 61 5.40 9.75 -0.41
CA MET A 61 6.67 9.72 -1.13
C MET A 61 6.49 9.93 -2.65
N LEU A 62 5.44 9.35 -3.24
CA LEU A 62 5.11 9.54 -4.66
C LEU A 62 4.69 11.00 -4.94
N VAL A 63 3.84 11.59 -4.08
CA VAL A 63 3.44 13.01 -4.17
C VAL A 63 4.67 13.91 -4.03
N LYS A 64 5.50 13.66 -3.01
CA LYS A 64 6.73 14.43 -2.78
C LYS A 64 7.72 14.36 -3.94
N ALA A 65 7.74 13.25 -4.67
CA ALA A 65 8.55 13.07 -5.87
C ALA A 65 7.91 13.70 -7.13
N GLY A 66 6.72 14.31 -7.03
CA GLY A 66 6.00 14.92 -8.16
C GLY A 66 5.39 13.89 -9.11
N GLU A 67 5.12 12.68 -8.62
CA GLU A 67 4.74 11.53 -9.45
C GLU A 67 3.23 11.29 -9.53
N ILE A 68 2.51 11.84 -8.56
CA ILE A 68 1.05 11.88 -8.48
C ILE A 68 0.67 13.23 -7.85
N GLU A 69 -0.40 13.84 -8.34
CA GLU A 69 -0.93 15.14 -7.87
C GLU A 69 -1.86 14.98 -6.67
#